data_AF-A0A954QKG3-F1
#
_entry.id   AF-A0A954QKG3-F1
#
_cell.length_a   1.000
_cell.length_b   1.000
_cell.length_c   1.000
_cell.angle_alpha   90.00
_cell.angle_beta   90.00
_cell.angle_gamma   90.00
#
_symmetry.space_group_name_H-M   'P 1'
#
loop_
_entity.id
_entity.type
_entity.pdbx_description
1 polymer ?
#
loop_
_entity_poly.entity_id
_entity_poly.type
_entity_poly.pdbx_seq_one_letter_code
_entity_poly.pdbx_strand_id
1 'polypeptide(L)'
;MAKRKHSSKRPQRVHKKQKKSQHDKRERLRRPNPRRRKTRAAKIPLTGALQSAVATLSAVLDRRMAFRLTIIISGMLLADGRRTASAWFVAGGVRDDWDRFYDCLVRIGWSSSRLAVAVLSLVVKQLAPGLGERVMMGIDDSPTTRFGKKVEGAGVHHNPTPGPADGKWLYGHNWVCLAWLARHPLWGVIALPLWSLMYVREVDVPKLAKKYGSWEFRTKHELGVCQMQWLTQVLKQLRLDVAVWLVVDGAYAARPFLLPILQMGVTVVSRLRKDAGLYDLPPQGAHHNRIYGKHKISLVKRAGHRQGWKSITYDCRGEHVTRQYKTFLATSKLISGQIRVVLLRYEDGSWAPYFCTDVSASVEDILVAVGARWGIEEHFASVKEIWGAGQQQVRNVMSNIGCWNLNGWLYTLVEICSWDQAKSDLVDRSDRSWDNAERRPSHADRRRKIAREMLRKPILAALPAALNRTKFKSLLDHVIQLAA
;
A
#
# COMPACT_ATOMS: atom_id res chain seq x y z
N MET A 1 9.61 19.35 -45.75
CA MET A 1 9.02 18.10 -46.29
C MET A 1 9.80 16.90 -45.76
N ALA A 2 9.38 16.30 -44.65
CA ALA A 2 10.01 15.10 -44.08
C ALA A 2 9.27 13.85 -44.60
N LYS A 3 9.97 13.01 -45.39
CA LYS A 3 9.43 11.78 -45.98
C LYS A 3 8.92 10.83 -44.88
N ARG A 4 7.63 10.47 -44.95
CA ARG A 4 7.02 9.38 -44.18
C ARG A 4 7.70 8.06 -44.57
N LYS A 5 8.65 7.58 -43.77
CA LYS A 5 9.06 6.17 -43.81
C LYS A 5 7.96 5.34 -43.15
N HIS A 6 7.21 4.58 -43.95
CA HIS A 6 6.36 3.51 -43.44
C HIS A 6 7.23 2.51 -42.67
N SER A 7 7.10 2.48 -41.35
CA SER A 7 7.63 1.40 -40.52
C SER A 7 6.97 0.11 -41.00
N SER A 8 7.73 -0.76 -41.69
CA SER A 8 7.32 -2.14 -41.92
C SER A 8 7.18 -2.80 -40.56
N LYS A 9 5.94 -2.97 -40.09
CA LYS A 9 5.65 -3.76 -38.89
C LYS A 9 6.22 -5.15 -39.15
N ARG A 10 7.27 -5.55 -38.41
CA ARG A 10 7.70 -6.95 -38.34
C ARG A 10 6.42 -7.80 -38.15
N PRO A 11 6.18 -8.83 -38.98
CA PRO A 11 5.02 -9.68 -38.82
C PRO A 11 5.02 -10.22 -37.39
N GLN A 12 3.97 -9.92 -36.63
CA GLN A 12 3.81 -10.45 -35.30
C GLN A 12 3.80 -11.98 -35.42
N ARG A 13 4.69 -12.68 -34.69
CA ARG A 13 4.78 -14.15 -34.72
C ARG A 13 3.37 -14.72 -34.57
N VAL A 14 2.83 -15.33 -35.63
CA VAL A 14 1.52 -15.97 -35.61
C VAL A 14 1.68 -17.21 -34.75
N HIS A 15 1.31 -17.11 -33.47
CA HIS A 15 1.22 -18.27 -32.62
C HIS A 15 0.24 -19.25 -33.28
N LYS A 16 0.70 -20.50 -33.54
CA LYS A 16 -0.17 -21.61 -33.97
C LYS A 16 -1.45 -21.58 -33.12
N LYS A 17 -2.62 -21.82 -33.72
CA LYS A 17 -3.91 -21.96 -33.00
C LYS A 17 -3.64 -22.82 -31.76
N GLN A 18 -3.64 -22.20 -30.58
CA GLN A 18 -3.44 -22.94 -29.35
C GLN A 18 -4.54 -23.98 -29.29
N LYS A 19 -4.17 -25.27 -29.11
CA LYS A 19 -5.13 -26.30 -28.72
C LYS A 19 -5.95 -25.72 -27.56
N LYS A 20 -7.27 -25.88 -27.60
CA LYS A 20 -8.14 -25.46 -26.48
C LYS A 20 -7.52 -26.03 -25.20
N SER A 21 -7.51 -25.22 -24.14
CA SER A 21 -6.99 -25.65 -22.84
C SER A 21 -7.60 -27.02 -22.51
N GLN A 22 -6.76 -28.02 -22.21
CA GLN A 22 -7.22 -29.31 -21.68
C GLN A 22 -7.96 -29.16 -20.32
N HIS A 23 -7.98 -27.94 -19.78
CA HIS A 23 -8.60 -27.57 -18.52
C HIS A 23 -9.70 -26.51 -18.72
N ASP A 24 -10.51 -26.61 -19.78
CA ASP A 24 -11.70 -25.77 -19.89
C ASP A 24 -12.58 -25.94 -18.64
N LYS A 25 -12.85 -24.82 -17.93
CA LYS A 25 -13.55 -24.87 -16.64
C LYS A 25 -14.97 -25.41 -16.81
N ARG A 26 -15.68 -25.08 -17.89
CA ARG A 26 -17.07 -25.52 -18.09
C ARG A 26 -17.13 -27.01 -18.40
N GLU A 27 -16.28 -27.48 -19.30
CA GLU A 27 -16.21 -28.89 -19.66
C GLU A 27 -15.78 -29.76 -18.47
N ARG A 28 -14.76 -29.33 -17.72
CA ARG A 28 -14.30 -30.02 -16.51
C ARG A 28 -15.35 -30.03 -15.39
N LEU A 29 -16.16 -28.98 -15.23
CA LEU A 29 -17.22 -28.97 -14.23
C LEU A 29 -18.43 -29.84 -14.64
N ARG A 30 -18.63 -30.05 -15.93
CA ARG A 30 -19.65 -30.99 -16.46
C ARG A 30 -19.25 -32.45 -16.32
N ARG A 31 -17.97 -32.76 -16.14
CA ARG A 31 -17.45 -34.12 -15.95
C ARG A 31 -16.81 -34.27 -14.57
N PRO A 32 -17.58 -34.61 -13.51
CA PRO A 32 -17.03 -34.82 -12.18
C PRO A 32 -15.91 -35.88 -12.21
N ASN A 33 -14.72 -35.52 -11.72
CA ASN A 33 -13.64 -36.48 -11.51
C ASN A 33 -13.65 -36.95 -10.04
N PRO A 34 -14.09 -38.18 -9.74
CA PRO A 34 -14.15 -38.68 -8.36
C PRO A 34 -12.75 -38.85 -7.74
N ARG A 35 -11.69 -39.02 -8.56
CA ARG A 35 -10.30 -39.17 -8.11
C ARG A 35 -9.61 -37.82 -7.83
N ARG A 36 -10.34 -36.71 -7.93
CA ARG A 36 -9.79 -35.36 -7.79
C ARG A 36 -9.28 -35.12 -6.37
N ARG A 37 -7.97 -34.88 -6.24
CA ARG A 37 -7.32 -34.59 -4.96
C ARG A 37 -7.69 -33.17 -4.52
N LYS A 38 -8.32 -33.06 -3.34
CA LYS A 38 -8.66 -31.77 -2.71
C LYS A 38 -7.56 -31.36 -1.75
N THR A 39 -7.22 -30.07 -1.77
CA THR A 39 -6.27 -29.50 -0.83
C THR A 39 -7.03 -29.09 0.42
N ARG A 40 -6.61 -29.58 1.60
CA ARG A 40 -7.26 -29.29 2.90
C ARG A 40 -6.40 -28.46 3.84
N ALA A 41 -5.09 -28.54 3.69
CA ALA A 41 -4.11 -27.84 4.51
C ALA A 41 -2.93 -27.39 3.64
N ALA A 42 -2.17 -26.42 4.15
CA ALA A 42 -0.97 -25.94 3.49
C ALA A 42 0.14 -27.00 3.58
N LYS A 43 1.03 -27.04 2.58
CA LYS A 43 2.24 -27.89 2.64
C LYS A 43 3.07 -27.61 3.90
N ILE A 44 3.22 -26.33 4.24
CA ILE A 44 3.85 -25.85 5.46
C ILE A 44 2.84 -24.91 6.14
N PRO A 45 2.37 -25.20 7.37
CA PRO A 45 1.39 -24.35 8.03
C PRO A 45 2.00 -23.00 8.46
N LEU A 46 1.16 -21.96 8.50
CA LEU A 46 1.51 -20.72 9.19
C LEU A 46 1.70 -21.01 10.69
N THR A 47 2.55 -20.24 11.36
CA THR A 47 2.75 -20.38 12.82
C THR A 47 2.71 -19.03 13.52
N GLY A 48 2.51 -19.06 14.84
CA GLY A 48 2.64 -17.89 15.72
C GLY A 48 1.61 -16.78 15.46
N ALA A 49 2.04 -15.53 15.66
CA ALA A 49 1.18 -14.35 15.52
C ALA A 49 0.56 -14.24 14.12
N LEU A 50 1.32 -14.57 13.06
CA LEU A 50 0.81 -14.49 11.69
C LEU A 50 -0.32 -15.49 11.43
N GLN A 51 -0.24 -16.70 11.99
CA GLN A 51 -1.33 -17.67 11.89
C GLN A 51 -2.62 -17.12 12.50
N SER A 52 -2.53 -16.49 13.67
CA SER A 52 -3.67 -15.91 14.39
C SER A 52 -4.26 -14.71 13.63
N ALA A 53 -3.40 -13.85 13.10
CA ALA A 53 -3.82 -12.73 12.25
C ALA A 53 -4.54 -13.21 10.99
N VAL A 54 -3.99 -14.21 10.29
CA VAL A 54 -4.62 -14.78 9.10
C VAL A 54 -5.92 -15.49 9.42
N ALA A 55 -6.04 -16.15 10.57
CA ALA A 55 -7.30 -16.73 11.02
C ALA A 55 -8.40 -15.67 11.18
N THR A 56 -8.05 -14.48 11.68
CA THR A 56 -8.97 -13.33 11.78
C THR A 56 -9.47 -12.90 10.40
N LEU A 57 -8.59 -12.81 9.39
CA LEU A 57 -9.00 -12.51 8.02
C LEU A 57 -9.83 -13.65 7.41
N SER A 58 -9.46 -14.91 7.66
CA SER A 58 -10.20 -16.07 7.16
C SER A 58 -11.64 -16.11 7.67
N ALA A 59 -11.89 -15.65 8.91
CA ALA A 59 -13.22 -15.60 9.49
C ALA A 59 -14.20 -14.66 8.76
N VAL A 60 -13.69 -13.69 7.99
CA VAL A 60 -14.51 -12.78 7.17
C VAL A 60 -15.00 -13.46 5.88
N LEU A 61 -14.32 -14.52 5.44
CA LEU A 61 -14.68 -15.26 4.24
C LEU A 61 -15.75 -16.33 4.53
N ASP A 62 -16.44 -16.76 3.49
CA ASP A 62 -17.38 -17.88 3.58
C ASP A 62 -16.67 -19.15 4.08
N ARG A 63 -17.30 -19.86 5.03
CA ARG A 63 -16.74 -21.05 5.69
C ARG A 63 -16.26 -22.12 4.69
N ARG A 64 -16.89 -22.24 3.52
CA ARG A 64 -16.53 -23.21 2.46
C ARG A 64 -15.20 -22.89 1.77
N MET A 65 -14.68 -21.67 1.94
CA MET A 65 -13.42 -21.22 1.35
C MET A 65 -12.43 -20.56 2.31
N ALA A 66 -12.82 -20.22 3.53
CA ALA A 66 -11.98 -19.55 4.53
C ALA A 66 -10.61 -20.23 4.73
N PHE A 67 -10.57 -21.57 4.78
CA PHE A 67 -9.34 -22.33 4.94
C PHE A 67 -8.33 -22.14 3.79
N ARG A 68 -8.79 -21.78 2.59
CA ARG A 68 -7.92 -21.56 1.42
C ARG A 68 -7.04 -20.33 1.60
N LEU A 69 -7.48 -19.32 2.35
CA LEU A 69 -6.68 -18.11 2.58
C LEU A 69 -5.37 -18.44 3.29
N THR A 70 -5.41 -19.30 4.31
CA THR A 70 -4.21 -19.76 5.04
C THR A 70 -3.22 -20.48 4.11
N ILE A 71 -3.73 -21.31 3.20
CA ILE A 71 -2.92 -22.02 2.20
C ILE A 71 -2.29 -21.05 1.21
N ILE A 72 -3.07 -20.06 0.73
CA ILE A 72 -2.57 -19.03 -0.18
C ILE A 72 -1.47 -18.21 0.49
N ILE A 73 -1.68 -17.74 1.73
CA ILE A 73 -0.70 -16.93 2.44
C ILE A 73 0.58 -17.71 2.78
N SER A 74 0.46 -18.98 3.17
CA SER A 74 1.64 -19.86 3.29
C SER A 74 2.41 -19.93 1.97
N GLY A 75 1.71 -20.11 0.86
CA GLY A 75 2.29 -20.08 -0.48
C GLY A 75 2.92 -18.74 -0.85
N MET A 76 2.35 -17.61 -0.43
CA MET A 76 2.91 -16.27 -0.67
C MET A 76 4.24 -16.07 0.05
N LEU A 77 4.37 -16.60 1.28
CA LEU A 77 5.60 -16.54 2.06
C LEU A 77 6.72 -17.41 1.48
N LEU A 78 6.36 -18.57 0.93
CA LEU A 78 7.31 -19.62 0.52
C LEU A 78 7.54 -19.72 -0.99
N ALA A 79 6.76 -19.03 -1.81
CA ALA A 79 7.02 -18.98 -3.24
C ALA A 79 8.43 -18.41 -3.50
N ASP A 80 9.00 -18.73 -4.66
CA ASP A 80 10.24 -18.09 -5.11
C ASP A 80 10.16 -17.71 -6.60
N GLY A 81 11.10 -16.88 -7.05
CA GLY A 81 11.13 -16.31 -8.37
C GLY A 81 9.94 -15.37 -8.62
N ARG A 82 9.30 -15.53 -9.78
CA ARG A 82 8.17 -14.69 -10.17
C ARG A 82 6.93 -15.05 -9.36
N ARG A 83 6.36 -14.06 -8.66
CA ARG A 83 5.27 -14.22 -7.67
C ARG A 83 3.88 -14.32 -8.34
N THR A 84 3.71 -15.29 -9.23
CA THR A 84 2.41 -15.58 -9.87
C THR A 84 1.44 -16.22 -8.88
N ALA A 85 0.12 -16.12 -9.10
CA ALA A 85 -0.86 -16.83 -8.29
C ALA A 85 -0.65 -18.36 -8.34
N SER A 86 -0.23 -18.89 -9.50
CA SER A 86 0.13 -20.31 -9.60
C SER A 86 1.35 -20.68 -8.78
N ALA A 87 2.37 -19.82 -8.69
CA ALA A 87 3.53 -20.05 -7.83
C ALA A 87 3.12 -20.09 -6.35
N TRP A 88 2.23 -19.19 -5.93
CA TRP A 88 1.64 -19.24 -4.58
C TRP A 88 0.94 -20.58 -4.32
N PHE A 89 0.15 -21.05 -5.29
CA PHE A 89 -0.58 -22.30 -5.16
C PHE A 89 0.35 -23.52 -5.07
N VAL A 90 1.40 -23.56 -5.92
CA VAL A 90 2.42 -24.62 -5.88
C VAL A 90 3.14 -24.63 -4.53
N ALA A 91 3.62 -23.48 -4.06
CA ALA A 91 4.32 -23.37 -2.78
C ALA A 91 3.40 -23.73 -1.59
N GLY A 92 2.12 -23.34 -1.64
CA GLY A 92 1.10 -23.70 -0.65
C GLY A 92 0.69 -25.17 -0.67
N GLY A 93 1.07 -25.96 -1.69
CA GLY A 93 0.73 -27.38 -1.81
C GLY A 93 -0.62 -27.67 -2.47
N VAL A 94 -1.16 -26.72 -3.23
CA VAL A 94 -2.42 -26.86 -3.95
C VAL A 94 -2.31 -27.95 -5.04
N ARG A 95 -3.34 -28.79 -5.12
CA ARG A 95 -3.42 -29.95 -6.03
C ARG A 95 -4.43 -29.69 -7.15
N ASP A 96 -5.25 -30.70 -7.46
CA ASP A 96 -6.22 -30.70 -8.57
C ASP A 96 -7.37 -29.70 -8.38
N ASP A 97 -7.45 -29.05 -7.22
CA ASP A 97 -8.44 -28.03 -6.87
C ASP A 97 -8.00 -26.57 -7.01
N TRP A 98 -6.93 -26.33 -7.76
CA TRP A 98 -6.41 -25.00 -8.08
C TRP A 98 -7.44 -23.98 -8.60
N ASP A 99 -8.48 -24.39 -9.33
CA ASP A 99 -9.52 -23.47 -9.81
C ASP A 99 -10.30 -22.84 -8.65
N ARG A 100 -10.51 -23.58 -7.56
CA ARG A 100 -11.19 -23.10 -6.35
C ARG A 100 -10.34 -22.06 -5.61
N PHE A 101 -9.02 -22.12 -5.76
CA PHE A 101 -8.12 -21.11 -5.22
C PHE A 101 -8.16 -19.82 -6.05
N TYR A 102 -8.28 -19.89 -7.38
CA TYR A 102 -8.60 -18.71 -8.18
C TYR A 102 -9.98 -18.11 -7.85
N ASP A 103 -11.00 -18.94 -7.63
CA ASP A 103 -12.32 -18.48 -7.18
C ASP A 103 -12.24 -17.80 -5.79
N CYS A 104 -11.36 -18.29 -4.91
CA CYS A 104 -11.05 -17.64 -3.64
C CYS A 104 -10.44 -16.25 -3.84
N LEU A 105 -9.48 -16.08 -4.77
CA LEU A 105 -8.91 -14.76 -5.10
C LEU A 105 -9.97 -13.77 -5.60
N VAL A 106 -10.92 -14.25 -6.42
CA VAL A 106 -12.08 -13.43 -6.84
C VAL A 106 -12.91 -13.01 -5.63
N ARG A 107 -13.21 -13.92 -4.71
CA ARG A 107 -14.03 -13.61 -3.52
C ARG A 107 -13.33 -12.67 -2.55
N ILE A 108 -12.01 -12.76 -2.44
CA ILE A 108 -11.17 -11.82 -1.68
C ILE A 108 -11.30 -10.42 -2.28
N GLY A 109 -11.25 -10.28 -3.61
CA GLY A 109 -11.48 -8.99 -4.28
C GLY A 109 -12.84 -8.37 -3.94
N TRP A 110 -13.91 -9.17 -4.05
CA TRP A 110 -15.27 -8.75 -3.69
C TRP A 110 -15.44 -8.39 -2.21
N SER A 111 -14.67 -9.03 -1.33
CA SER A 111 -14.76 -8.82 0.12
C SER A 111 -13.66 -7.91 0.65
N SER A 112 -12.98 -7.16 -0.23
CA SER A 112 -11.77 -6.42 0.13
C SER A 112 -11.99 -5.37 1.20
N SER A 113 -13.11 -4.64 1.16
CA SER A 113 -13.47 -3.66 2.20
C SER A 113 -13.67 -4.33 3.57
N ARG A 114 -14.35 -5.48 3.62
CA ARG A 114 -14.57 -6.22 4.88
C ARG A 114 -13.29 -6.84 5.42
N LEU A 115 -12.44 -7.37 4.55
CA LEU A 115 -11.13 -7.89 4.95
C LEU A 115 -10.20 -6.76 5.44
N ALA A 116 -10.27 -5.58 4.83
CA ALA A 116 -9.55 -4.41 5.30
C ALA A 116 -9.98 -3.99 6.71
N VAL A 117 -11.25 -4.20 7.11
CA VAL A 117 -11.70 -3.95 8.49
C VAL A 117 -10.99 -4.89 9.46
N ALA A 118 -10.84 -6.18 9.11
CA ALA A 118 -10.09 -7.12 9.94
C ALA A 118 -8.61 -6.72 10.06
N VAL A 119 -7.99 -6.26 8.96
CA VAL A 119 -6.60 -5.75 8.99
C VAL A 119 -6.49 -4.51 9.87
N LEU A 120 -7.38 -3.53 9.71
CA LEU A 120 -7.41 -2.33 10.55
C LEU A 120 -7.60 -2.70 12.03
N SER A 121 -8.48 -3.64 12.34
CA SER A 121 -8.71 -4.10 13.72
C SER A 121 -7.46 -4.73 14.34
N LEU A 122 -6.69 -5.49 13.55
CA LEU A 122 -5.40 -6.05 13.98
C LEU A 122 -4.35 -4.95 14.20
N VAL A 123 -4.29 -3.95 13.31
CA VAL A 123 -3.39 -2.79 13.45
C VAL A 123 -3.75 -1.98 14.69
N VAL A 124 -5.02 -1.65 14.89
CA VAL A 124 -5.52 -0.97 16.09
C VAL A 124 -5.13 -1.77 17.33
N LYS A 125 -5.39 -3.09 17.35
CA LYS A 125 -5.05 -3.93 18.51
C LYS A 125 -3.55 -3.88 18.83
N GLN A 126 -2.69 -3.91 17.82
CA GLN A 126 -1.24 -3.84 18.01
C GLN A 126 -0.78 -2.46 18.49
N LEU A 127 -1.36 -1.39 17.95
CA LEU A 127 -0.91 -0.02 18.20
C LEU A 127 -1.65 0.68 19.35
N ALA A 128 -2.77 0.12 19.83
CA ALA A 128 -3.59 0.68 20.91
C ALA A 128 -2.80 1.06 22.17
N PRO A 129 -1.82 0.26 22.66
CA PRO A 129 -1.06 0.62 23.86
C PRO A 129 -0.28 1.94 23.75
N GLY A 130 -0.01 2.43 22.53
CA GLY A 130 0.68 3.69 22.26
C GLY A 130 -0.11 4.62 21.35
N LEU A 131 -1.42 4.43 21.23
CA LEU A 131 -2.26 5.25 20.37
C LEU A 131 -2.40 6.64 21.00
N GLY A 132 -1.72 7.63 20.42
CA GLY A 132 -1.86 9.02 20.83
C GLY A 132 -3.21 9.61 20.45
N GLU A 133 -3.39 10.90 20.74
CA GLU A 133 -4.62 11.65 20.44
C GLU A 133 -4.94 11.72 18.94
N ARG A 134 -3.96 11.44 18.07
CA ARG A 134 -4.12 11.49 16.62
C ARG A 134 -3.49 10.30 15.90
N VAL A 135 -4.11 9.91 14.80
CA VAL A 135 -3.60 8.91 13.85
C VAL A 135 -3.26 9.56 12.52
N MET A 136 -2.13 9.17 11.93
CA MET A 136 -1.70 9.66 10.62
C MET A 136 -2.00 8.64 9.54
N MET A 137 -2.72 9.08 8.51
CA MET A 137 -3.06 8.32 7.33
C MET A 137 -2.36 8.89 6.11
N GLY A 138 -1.98 8.02 5.17
CA GLY A 138 -1.42 8.38 3.88
C GLY A 138 -2.30 7.86 2.75
N ILE A 139 -2.54 8.70 1.74
CA ILE A 139 -3.09 8.26 0.46
C ILE A 139 -2.12 8.62 -0.65
N ASP A 140 -1.81 7.63 -1.48
CA ASP A 140 -1.03 7.79 -2.70
C ASP A 140 -1.42 6.72 -3.71
N ASP A 141 -1.01 6.87 -4.97
CA ASP A 141 -1.28 5.90 -6.02
C ASP A 141 -0.04 5.25 -6.62
N SER A 142 -0.17 3.97 -6.95
CA SER A 142 0.94 3.19 -7.48
C SER A 142 0.53 2.43 -8.73
N PRO A 143 1.19 2.66 -9.87
CA PRO A 143 0.93 1.86 -11.05
C PRO A 143 1.73 0.55 -11.05
N THR A 144 1.15 -0.49 -11.68
CA THR A 144 1.79 -1.79 -11.91
C THR A 144 1.72 -2.14 -13.39
N THR A 145 2.84 -2.59 -13.97
CA THR A 145 2.89 -2.98 -15.38
C THR A 145 2.19 -4.32 -15.60
N ARG A 146 1.26 -4.36 -16.55
CA ARG A 146 0.52 -5.58 -16.86
C ARG A 146 -0.03 -5.57 -18.27
N PHE A 147 0.62 -6.31 -19.16
CA PHE A 147 0.18 -6.46 -20.54
C PHE A 147 -0.68 -7.72 -20.76
N GLY A 148 -1.77 -7.57 -21.51
CA GLY A 148 -2.50 -8.69 -22.08
C GLY A 148 -3.89 -8.30 -22.59
N LYS A 149 -4.24 -8.79 -23.79
CA LYS A 149 -5.52 -8.49 -24.47
C LYS A 149 -6.78 -8.82 -23.66
N LYS A 150 -6.66 -9.68 -22.65
CA LYS A 150 -7.76 -10.18 -21.80
C LYS A 150 -7.62 -9.76 -20.33
N VAL A 151 -6.71 -8.83 -20.01
CA VAL A 151 -6.54 -8.32 -18.65
C VAL A 151 -7.59 -7.22 -18.43
N GLU A 152 -8.50 -7.45 -17.50
CA GLU A 152 -9.58 -6.51 -17.19
C GLU A 152 -9.05 -5.34 -16.35
N GLY A 153 -9.59 -4.14 -16.60
CA GLY A 153 -9.25 -2.92 -15.86
C GLY A 153 -7.88 -2.33 -16.17
N ALA A 154 -7.09 -2.94 -17.06
CA ALA A 154 -5.78 -2.43 -17.43
C ALA A 154 -5.88 -1.34 -18.52
N GLY A 155 -5.10 -0.26 -18.36
CA GLY A 155 -5.06 0.88 -19.26
C GLY A 155 -3.66 1.52 -19.30
N VAL A 156 -3.55 2.65 -20.02
CA VAL A 156 -2.31 3.44 -20.10
C VAL A 156 -2.27 4.46 -18.97
N HIS A 157 -1.21 4.45 -18.17
CA HIS A 157 -1.00 5.34 -17.02
C HIS A 157 0.37 6.02 -17.11
N HIS A 158 0.51 7.18 -16.46
CA HIS A 158 1.81 7.85 -16.35
C HIS A 158 2.78 6.98 -15.54
N ASN A 159 4.03 6.91 -15.98
CA ASN A 159 5.09 6.25 -15.24
C ASN A 159 5.73 7.26 -14.27
N PRO A 160 5.56 7.12 -12.94
CA PRO A 160 6.08 8.09 -11.97
C PRO A 160 7.61 8.05 -11.86
N THR A 161 8.22 6.91 -12.19
CA THR A 161 9.66 6.67 -12.07
C THR A 161 10.20 5.99 -13.33
N PRO A 162 10.21 6.68 -14.49
CA PRO A 162 10.75 6.10 -15.70
C PRO A 162 12.27 5.91 -15.53
N GLY A 163 12.74 4.67 -15.67
CA GLY A 163 14.16 4.42 -15.84
C GLY A 163 14.69 5.01 -17.16
N PRO A 164 16.02 5.04 -17.37
CA PRO A 164 16.62 5.62 -18.58
C PRO A 164 16.10 5.02 -19.90
N ALA A 165 15.65 3.76 -19.87
CA ALA A 165 15.10 3.05 -21.02
C ALA A 165 13.56 2.96 -21.02
N ASP A 166 12.90 3.47 -19.98
CA ASP A 166 11.44 3.39 -19.85
C ASP A 166 10.74 4.58 -20.51
N GLY A 167 9.52 4.32 -20.99
CA GLY A 167 8.65 5.39 -21.47
C GLY A 167 8.01 6.19 -20.34
N LYS A 168 7.59 7.42 -20.67
CA LYS A 168 6.73 8.27 -19.83
C LYS A 168 5.39 7.61 -19.45
N TRP A 169 4.97 6.61 -20.22
CA TRP A 169 3.70 5.91 -20.05
C TRP A 169 3.94 4.42 -19.88
N LEU A 170 3.15 3.78 -19.03
CA LEU A 170 3.12 2.34 -18.87
C LEU A 170 1.71 1.79 -19.09
N TYR A 171 1.61 0.52 -19.48
CA TYR A 171 0.33 -0.17 -19.61
C TYR A 171 0.13 -1.17 -18.47
N GLY A 172 -0.98 -1.07 -17.76
CA GLY A 172 -1.30 -1.95 -16.64
C GLY A 172 -2.39 -1.39 -15.73
N HIS A 173 -2.28 -1.62 -14.43
CA HIS A 173 -3.25 -1.14 -13.44
C HIS A 173 -2.69 0.04 -12.64
N ASN A 174 -3.56 0.85 -12.04
CA ASN A 174 -3.21 1.89 -11.09
C ASN A 174 -4.05 1.71 -9.82
N TRP A 175 -3.40 1.83 -8.66
CA TRP A 175 -3.96 1.49 -7.36
C TRP A 175 -3.88 2.69 -6.42
N VAL A 176 -5.02 3.21 -5.98
CA VAL A 176 -5.09 4.23 -4.91
C VAL A 176 -5.05 3.49 -3.58
N CYS A 177 -4.03 3.74 -2.76
CA CYS A 177 -3.77 3.02 -1.52
C CYS A 177 -3.96 3.93 -0.31
N LEU A 178 -4.75 3.48 0.66
CA LEU A 178 -4.81 4.04 2.00
C LEU A 178 -3.90 3.23 2.93
N ALA A 179 -3.01 3.92 3.64
CA ALA A 179 -2.12 3.33 4.63
C ALA A 179 -2.13 4.12 5.94
N TRP A 180 -1.94 3.41 7.06
CA TRP A 180 -1.64 4.02 8.34
C TRP A 180 -0.14 4.30 8.43
N LEU A 181 0.25 5.56 8.62
CA LEU A 181 1.63 5.99 8.82
C LEU A 181 2.00 5.88 10.31
N ALA A 182 2.31 4.66 10.76
CA ALA A 182 2.57 4.36 12.17
C ALA A 182 4.03 4.70 12.53
N ARG A 183 4.26 5.42 13.63
CA ARG A 183 5.61 5.68 14.15
C ARG A 183 6.05 4.52 15.03
N HIS A 184 7.04 3.76 14.57
CA HIS A 184 7.73 2.79 15.38
C HIS A 184 8.75 3.49 16.30
N PRO A 185 8.82 3.16 17.60
CA PRO A 185 9.76 3.81 18.53
C PRO A 185 11.22 3.75 18.07
N LEU A 186 11.61 2.66 17.41
CA LEU A 186 13.00 2.41 16.98
C LEU A 186 13.26 2.64 15.49
N TRP A 187 12.23 2.56 14.64
CA TRP A 187 12.44 2.39 13.18
C TRP A 187 11.79 3.50 12.35
N GLY A 188 11.34 4.56 13.02
CA GLY A 188 10.66 5.69 12.39
C GLY A 188 9.30 5.30 11.86
N VAL A 189 8.85 6.00 10.82
CA VAL A 189 7.52 5.78 10.24
C VAL A 189 7.49 4.54 9.35
N ILE A 190 6.50 3.68 9.57
CA ILE A 190 6.19 2.51 8.75
C ILE A 190 4.77 2.69 8.20
N ALA A 191 4.61 2.67 6.87
CA ALA A 191 3.30 2.71 6.25
C ALA A 191 2.68 1.30 6.20
N LEU A 192 1.59 1.12 6.94
CA LEU A 192 0.80 -0.10 7.02
C LEU A 192 -0.40 0.03 6.07
N PRO A 193 -0.35 -0.49 4.83
CA PRO A 193 -1.50 -0.44 3.93
C PRO A 193 -2.72 -1.14 4.53
N LEU A 194 -3.86 -0.47 4.43
CA LEU A 194 -5.13 -0.96 4.95
C LEU A 194 -6.03 -1.43 3.82
N TRP A 195 -6.19 -0.61 2.79
CA TRP A 195 -7.08 -0.90 1.67
C TRP A 195 -6.66 -0.17 0.42
N SER A 196 -6.71 -0.84 -0.73
CA SER A 196 -6.48 -0.22 -2.02
C SER A 196 -7.63 -0.44 -3.00
N LEU A 197 -7.93 0.61 -3.77
CA LEU A 197 -8.93 0.62 -4.83
C LEU A 197 -8.26 0.72 -6.20
N MET A 198 -8.79 0.01 -7.19
CA MET A 198 -8.30 0.09 -8.57
C MET A 198 -8.88 1.32 -9.26
N TYR A 199 -7.99 2.18 -9.77
CA TYR A 199 -8.37 3.22 -10.71
C TYR A 199 -8.46 2.64 -12.12
N VAL A 200 -9.62 2.81 -12.75
CA VAL A 200 -9.86 2.46 -14.17
C VAL A 200 -10.18 3.74 -14.91
N ARG A 201 -9.47 3.98 -16.02
CA ARG A 201 -9.72 5.15 -16.85
C ARG A 201 -11.13 5.09 -17.43
N GLU A 202 -11.76 6.25 -17.57
CA GLU A 202 -13.11 6.37 -18.12
C GLU A 202 -13.28 5.63 -19.46
N VAL A 203 -12.31 5.77 -20.38
CA VAL A 203 -12.31 5.07 -21.68
C VAL A 203 -12.31 3.54 -21.59
N ASP A 204 -11.85 2.98 -20.47
CA ASP A 204 -11.75 1.54 -20.24
C ASP A 204 -12.96 0.98 -19.43
N VAL A 205 -13.77 1.86 -18.82
CA VAL A 205 -14.95 1.52 -17.99
C VAL A 205 -16.06 0.79 -18.75
N PRO A 206 -16.49 1.19 -19.97
CA PRO A 206 -17.61 0.56 -20.65
C PRO A 206 -17.48 -0.97 -20.80
N LYS A 207 -16.25 -1.48 -20.96
CA LYS A 207 -15.97 -2.93 -21.05
C LYS A 207 -16.25 -3.66 -19.74
N LEU A 208 -15.95 -3.02 -18.60
CA LEU A 208 -16.23 -3.57 -17.27
C LEU A 208 -17.72 -3.43 -16.94
N ALA A 209 -18.32 -2.27 -17.21
CA ALA A 209 -19.74 -2.02 -16.98
C ALA A 209 -20.61 -3.05 -17.71
N LYS A 210 -20.32 -3.33 -18.99
CA LYS A 210 -21.03 -4.37 -19.76
C LYS A 210 -20.96 -5.77 -19.11
N LYS A 211 -19.85 -6.08 -18.44
CA LYS A 211 -19.61 -7.41 -17.85
C LYS A 211 -20.19 -7.55 -16.44
N TYR A 212 -20.11 -6.47 -15.65
CA TYR A 212 -20.42 -6.48 -14.22
C TYR A 212 -21.68 -5.68 -13.85
N GLY A 213 -22.29 -4.98 -14.81
CA GLY A 213 -23.54 -4.22 -14.65
C GLY A 213 -23.40 -2.88 -13.94
N SER A 214 -22.46 -2.74 -13.01
CA SER A 214 -22.41 -1.62 -12.05
C SER A 214 -21.04 -0.93 -11.94
N TRP A 215 -20.17 -1.07 -12.95
CA TRP A 215 -18.85 -0.43 -12.88
C TRP A 215 -18.92 1.01 -13.38
N GLU A 216 -18.88 1.95 -12.45
CA GLU A 216 -18.89 3.38 -12.73
C GLU A 216 -17.47 3.94 -12.80
N PHE A 217 -17.29 5.00 -13.60
CA PHE A 217 -16.04 5.74 -13.59
C PHE A 217 -15.90 6.51 -12.27
N ARG A 218 -14.70 6.44 -11.68
CA ARG A 218 -14.33 7.20 -10.49
C ARG A 218 -12.92 7.72 -10.67
N THR A 219 -12.74 9.00 -10.42
CA THR A 219 -11.43 9.66 -10.32
C THR A 219 -10.64 9.12 -9.14
N LYS A 220 -9.32 9.30 -9.15
CA LYS A 220 -8.47 8.95 -7.99
C LYS A 220 -8.89 9.68 -6.71
N HIS A 221 -9.33 10.93 -6.85
CA HIS A 221 -9.86 11.73 -5.75
C HIS A 221 -11.11 11.09 -5.13
N GLU A 222 -12.08 10.68 -5.95
CA GLU A 222 -13.28 10.00 -5.44
C GLU A 222 -12.97 8.66 -4.79
N LEU A 223 -12.00 7.91 -5.32
CA LEU A 223 -11.52 6.67 -4.69
C LEU A 223 -10.91 6.95 -3.31
N GLY A 224 -10.05 7.95 -3.19
CA GLY A 224 -9.48 8.36 -1.90
C GLY A 224 -10.53 8.86 -0.90
N VAL A 225 -11.53 9.64 -1.36
CA VAL A 225 -12.67 10.05 -0.52
C VAL A 225 -13.43 8.83 -0.01
N CYS A 226 -13.69 7.82 -0.86
CA CYS A 226 -14.36 6.59 -0.46
C CYS A 226 -13.55 5.78 0.56
N GLN A 227 -12.22 5.75 0.44
CA GLN A 227 -11.37 5.13 1.45
C GLN A 227 -11.46 5.84 2.81
N MET A 228 -11.53 7.16 2.83
CA MET A 228 -11.65 7.92 4.08
C MET A 228 -13.05 7.86 4.69
N GLN A 229 -14.11 7.80 3.87
CA GLN A 229 -15.47 7.50 4.34
C GLN A 229 -15.50 6.13 5.01
N TRP A 230 -14.95 5.12 4.35
CA TRP A 230 -14.84 3.78 4.92
C TRP A 230 -14.06 3.80 6.25
N LEU A 231 -12.90 4.45 6.29
CA LEU A 231 -12.07 4.50 7.49
C LEU A 231 -12.80 5.16 8.65
N THR A 232 -13.35 6.35 8.45
CA THR A 232 -14.00 7.13 9.51
C THR A 232 -15.24 6.42 10.05
N GLN A 233 -16.00 5.72 9.19
CA GLN A 233 -17.10 4.88 9.62
C GLN A 233 -16.63 3.70 10.48
N VAL A 234 -15.54 3.04 10.09
CA VAL A 234 -15.00 1.89 10.85
C VAL A 234 -14.40 2.35 12.18
N LEU A 235 -13.67 3.45 12.23
CA LEU A 235 -13.13 4.01 13.48
C LEU A 235 -14.26 4.35 14.47
N LYS A 236 -15.35 4.95 13.99
CA LYS A 236 -16.57 5.19 14.80
C LYS A 236 -17.19 3.89 15.31
N GLN A 237 -17.29 2.85 14.48
CA GLN A 237 -17.80 1.54 14.89
C GLN A 237 -16.92 0.86 15.95
N LEU A 238 -15.60 1.05 15.85
CA LEU A 238 -14.63 0.59 16.85
C LEU A 238 -14.60 1.47 18.12
N ARG A 239 -15.41 2.55 18.16
CA ARG A 239 -15.47 3.53 19.27
C ARG A 239 -14.11 4.14 19.60
N LEU A 240 -13.30 4.38 18.58
CA LEU A 240 -12.02 5.06 18.71
C LEU A 240 -12.24 6.57 18.55
N ASP A 241 -12.08 7.30 19.64
CA ASP A 241 -12.09 8.75 19.64
C ASP A 241 -10.66 9.27 19.43
N VAL A 242 -10.26 9.35 18.16
CA VAL A 242 -8.93 9.83 17.76
C VAL A 242 -9.04 10.82 16.61
N ALA A 243 -8.24 11.89 16.67
CA ALA A 243 -8.14 12.83 15.57
C ALA A 243 -7.48 12.16 14.37
N VAL A 244 -8.06 12.30 13.18
CA VAL A 244 -7.50 11.72 11.95
C VAL A 244 -6.79 12.79 11.16
N TRP A 245 -5.49 12.61 10.95
CA TRP A 245 -4.68 13.42 10.04
C TRP A 245 -4.43 12.64 8.76
N LEU A 246 -4.73 13.26 7.62
CA LEU A 246 -4.48 12.71 6.29
C LEU A 246 -3.36 13.49 5.60
N VAL A 247 -2.27 12.78 5.29
CA VAL A 247 -1.12 13.32 4.57
C VAL A 247 -1.14 12.83 3.13
N VAL A 248 -1.15 13.76 2.18
CA VAL A 248 -1.22 13.44 0.75
C VAL A 248 -0.27 14.30 -0.06
N ASP A 249 0.02 13.86 -1.28
CA ASP A 249 0.81 14.64 -2.23
C ASP A 249 0.07 15.91 -2.71
N GLY A 250 0.74 16.73 -3.52
CA GLY A 250 0.15 17.93 -4.09
C GLY A 250 -0.90 17.67 -5.19
N ALA A 251 -0.96 16.46 -5.77
CA ALA A 251 -1.98 16.09 -6.74
C ALA A 251 -3.35 15.86 -6.07
N TYR A 252 -3.37 15.52 -4.79
CA TYR A 252 -4.59 15.48 -3.96
C TYR A 252 -4.99 16.84 -3.37
N ALA A 253 -4.19 17.90 -3.52
CA ALA A 253 -4.53 19.26 -3.10
C ALA A 253 -5.57 19.92 -4.02
N ALA A 254 -6.74 19.28 -4.17
CA ALA A 254 -7.81 19.68 -5.07
C ALA A 254 -9.15 19.77 -4.33
N ARG A 255 -9.97 20.78 -4.65
CA ARG A 255 -11.26 21.04 -3.99
C ARG A 255 -12.21 19.82 -3.95
N PRO A 256 -12.39 19.04 -5.04
CA PRO A 256 -13.26 17.86 -5.01
C PRO A 256 -12.80 16.75 -4.06
N PHE A 257 -11.51 16.72 -3.73
CA PHE A 257 -10.96 15.82 -2.72
C PHE A 257 -11.04 16.41 -1.32
N LEU A 258 -10.60 17.66 -1.14
CA LEU A 258 -10.44 18.26 0.19
C LEU A 258 -11.77 18.51 0.90
N LEU A 259 -12.80 19.03 0.19
CA LEU A 259 -14.05 19.39 0.85
C LEU A 259 -14.77 18.19 1.50
N PRO A 260 -14.97 17.06 0.80
CA PRO A 260 -15.57 15.88 1.43
C PRO A 260 -14.75 15.39 2.64
N ILE A 261 -13.42 15.38 2.54
CA ILE A 261 -12.55 14.93 3.64
C ILE A 261 -12.71 15.81 4.88
N LEU A 262 -12.76 17.14 4.70
CA LEU A 262 -12.96 18.08 5.81
C LEU A 262 -14.34 17.93 6.46
N GLN A 263 -15.38 17.64 5.68
CA GLN A 263 -16.72 17.36 6.20
C GLN A 263 -16.76 16.11 7.11
N MET A 264 -15.78 15.21 6.98
CA MET A 264 -15.64 14.05 7.86
C MET A 264 -14.89 14.37 9.17
N GLY A 265 -14.44 15.61 9.37
CA GLY A 265 -13.64 16.01 10.53
C GLY A 265 -12.16 15.60 10.44
N VAL A 266 -11.66 15.31 9.23
CA VAL A 266 -10.28 14.89 9.00
C VAL A 266 -9.41 16.11 8.70
N THR A 267 -8.28 16.25 9.41
CA THR A 267 -7.28 17.28 9.12
C THR A 267 -6.41 16.86 7.96
N VAL A 268 -6.17 17.73 6.98
CA VAL A 268 -5.34 17.42 5.81
C VAL A 268 -4.03 18.20 5.83
N VAL A 269 -2.93 17.49 5.60
CA VAL A 269 -1.60 18.04 5.35
C VAL A 269 -1.16 17.68 3.94
N SER A 270 -0.76 18.67 3.15
CA SER A 270 -0.32 18.43 1.77
C SER A 270 0.63 19.52 1.27
N ARG A 271 1.32 19.22 0.16
CA ARG A 271 2.11 20.19 -0.58
C ARG A 271 1.19 21.14 -1.33
N LEU A 272 1.50 22.43 -1.28
CA LEU A 272 0.78 23.46 -2.02
C LEU A 272 1.47 23.73 -3.37
N ARG A 273 0.72 24.20 -4.37
CA ARG A 273 1.32 24.78 -5.59
C ARG A 273 1.92 26.16 -5.27
N LYS A 274 3.05 26.50 -5.89
CA LYS A 274 3.71 27.81 -5.72
C LYS A 274 2.83 29.00 -6.14
N ASP A 275 1.88 28.77 -7.04
CA ASP A 275 0.92 29.75 -7.57
C ASP A 275 -0.49 29.59 -6.99
N ALA A 276 -0.64 28.88 -5.86
CA ALA A 276 -1.93 28.67 -5.22
C ALA A 276 -2.68 29.98 -4.94
N GLY A 277 -4.01 29.97 -5.13
CA GLY A 277 -4.89 31.10 -4.92
C GLY A 277 -5.14 31.39 -3.44
N LEU A 278 -4.13 31.91 -2.76
CA LEU A 278 -4.15 32.32 -1.35
C LEU A 278 -4.45 33.80 -1.21
N TYR A 279 -5.18 34.15 -0.15
CA TYR A 279 -5.51 35.52 0.23
C TYR A 279 -5.25 35.73 1.72
N ASP A 280 -5.10 36.98 2.13
CA ASP A 280 -5.04 37.33 3.56
C ASP A 280 -6.33 36.91 4.29
N LEU A 281 -6.30 36.98 5.61
CA LEU A 281 -7.51 36.84 6.43
C LEU A 281 -8.46 38.03 6.18
N PRO A 282 -9.79 37.83 6.30
CA PRO A 282 -10.72 38.96 6.27
C PRO A 282 -10.39 39.94 7.42
N PRO A 283 -10.57 41.26 7.21
CA PRO A 283 -10.33 42.25 8.26
C PRO A 283 -11.27 42.03 9.45
N GLN A 284 -10.80 42.37 10.65
CA GLN A 284 -11.64 42.35 11.86
C GLN A 284 -12.86 43.27 11.65
N GLY A 285 -14.06 42.80 12.02
CA GLY A 285 -15.32 43.51 11.81
C GLY A 285 -15.94 43.36 10.42
N ALA A 286 -15.34 42.58 9.52
CA ALA A 286 -16.00 42.22 8.25
C ALA A 286 -17.30 41.42 8.49
N HIS A 287 -18.27 41.55 7.58
CA HIS A 287 -19.47 40.70 7.60
C HIS A 287 -19.10 39.23 7.76
N HIS A 288 -19.85 38.51 8.60
CA HIS A 288 -19.61 37.11 8.96
C HIS A 288 -19.45 36.15 7.75
N ASN A 289 -20.01 36.52 6.58
CA ASN A 289 -19.92 35.74 5.35
C ASN A 289 -18.64 35.98 4.53
N ARG A 290 -17.79 36.95 4.91
CA ARG A 290 -16.58 37.26 4.15
C ARG A 290 -15.46 36.28 4.49
N ILE A 291 -15.23 35.34 3.59
CA ILE A 291 -14.18 34.32 3.72
C ILE A 291 -12.80 34.87 3.35
N TYR A 292 -12.69 35.71 2.33
CA TYR A 292 -11.39 36.12 1.75
C TYR A 292 -10.99 37.56 2.11
N GLY A 293 -9.71 37.74 2.44
CA GLY A 293 -9.08 39.05 2.53
C GLY A 293 -8.94 39.75 1.18
N LYS A 294 -8.57 41.04 1.21
CA LYS A 294 -8.48 41.89 -0.01
C LYS A 294 -7.27 41.53 -0.88
N HIS A 295 -6.14 41.17 -0.28
CA HIS A 295 -4.90 40.98 -1.03
C HIS A 295 -4.61 39.50 -1.28
N LYS A 296 -4.15 39.22 -2.51
CA LYS A 296 -3.64 37.90 -2.90
C LYS A 296 -2.22 37.73 -2.37
N ILE A 297 -1.95 36.58 -1.76
CA ILE A 297 -0.62 36.23 -1.26
C ILE A 297 0.18 35.54 -2.38
N SER A 298 1.37 36.06 -2.68
CA SER A 298 2.34 35.38 -3.55
C SER A 298 3.36 34.62 -2.71
N LEU A 299 3.35 33.29 -2.81
CA LEU A 299 4.29 32.43 -2.09
C LEU A 299 5.74 32.67 -2.57
N VAL A 300 5.92 32.90 -3.86
CA VAL A 300 7.24 33.22 -4.45
C VAL A 300 7.79 34.50 -3.83
N LYS A 301 6.98 35.57 -3.74
CA LYS A 301 7.41 36.83 -3.09
C LYS A 301 7.70 36.61 -1.59
N ARG A 302 6.85 35.87 -0.88
CA ARG A 302 7.06 35.54 0.56
C ARG A 302 8.34 34.75 0.80
N ALA A 303 8.65 33.77 -0.06
CA ALA A 303 9.87 32.98 0.02
C ALA A 303 11.12 33.80 -0.32
N GLY A 304 11.04 34.67 -1.34
CA GLY A 304 12.15 35.52 -1.77
C GLY A 304 12.52 36.64 -0.78
N HIS A 305 11.60 37.04 0.09
CA HIS A 305 11.89 38.02 1.13
C HIS A 305 12.93 37.49 2.13
N ARG A 306 14.01 38.22 2.40
CA ARG A 306 15.12 37.75 3.25
C ARG A 306 14.75 37.64 4.73
N GLN A 307 13.87 38.51 5.22
CA GLN A 307 13.45 38.52 6.62
C GLN A 307 12.29 37.53 6.89
N GLY A 308 12.16 37.12 8.15
CA GLY A 308 11.04 36.30 8.65
C GLY A 308 11.27 34.78 8.59
N TRP A 309 12.43 34.33 8.11
CA TRP A 309 12.84 32.93 8.23
C TRP A 309 13.23 32.62 9.68
N LYS A 310 12.68 31.54 10.21
CA LYS A 310 13.01 30.98 11.53
C LYS A 310 13.64 29.60 11.36
N SER A 311 14.45 29.17 12.31
CA SER A 311 15.00 27.80 12.32
C SER A 311 14.13 26.89 13.19
N ILE A 312 14.00 25.63 12.77
CA ILE A 312 13.37 24.57 13.56
C ILE A 312 14.17 23.29 13.38
N THR A 313 14.30 22.54 14.47
CA THR A 313 14.83 21.18 14.48
C THR A 313 13.67 20.24 14.75
N TYR A 314 13.49 19.23 13.89
CA TYR A 314 12.38 18.28 14.01
C TYR A 314 12.81 16.89 13.51
N ASP A 315 12.08 15.85 13.91
CA ASP A 315 12.28 14.50 13.38
C ASP A 315 11.80 14.44 11.94
N CYS A 316 12.74 14.22 11.02
CA CYS A 316 12.48 13.92 9.63
C CYS A 316 12.99 12.52 9.32
N ARG A 317 12.08 11.54 9.38
CA ARG A 317 12.35 10.14 9.00
C ARG A 317 13.38 9.46 9.91
N GLY A 318 13.33 9.75 11.21
CA GLY A 318 14.22 9.17 12.21
C GLY A 318 15.54 9.93 12.40
N GLU A 319 15.74 11.03 11.68
CA GLU A 319 16.88 11.94 11.86
C GLU A 319 16.39 13.33 12.28
N HIS A 320 17.06 13.94 13.26
CA HIS A 320 16.79 15.33 13.61
C HIS A 320 17.47 16.26 12.61
N VAL A 321 16.65 16.96 11.82
CA VAL A 321 17.15 17.90 10.81
C VAL A 321 16.80 19.33 11.20
N THR A 322 17.76 20.23 11.01
CA THR A 322 17.53 21.66 11.18
C THR A 322 17.23 22.30 9.83
N ARG A 323 16.08 22.97 9.72
CA ARG A 323 15.64 23.63 8.49
C ARG A 323 15.12 25.04 8.79
N GLN A 324 15.15 25.90 7.78
CA GLN A 324 14.52 27.21 7.89
C GLN A 324 13.09 27.17 7.38
N TYR A 325 12.19 27.87 8.05
CA TYR A 325 10.80 27.95 7.68
C TYR A 325 10.22 29.37 7.80
N LYS A 326 9.11 29.61 7.10
CA LYS A 326 8.15 30.69 7.40
C LYS A 326 6.77 30.10 7.57
N THR A 327 5.96 30.69 8.44
CA THR A 327 4.56 30.29 8.59
C THR A 327 3.65 31.50 8.72
N PHE A 328 2.42 31.35 8.22
CA PHE A 328 1.36 32.36 8.31
C PHE A 328 0.00 31.69 8.06
N LEU A 329 -1.07 32.37 8.47
CA LEU A 329 -2.43 32.00 8.11
C LEU A 329 -2.83 32.64 6.79
N ALA A 330 -3.58 31.91 5.98
CA ALA A 330 -4.13 32.40 4.73
C ALA A 330 -5.51 31.80 4.48
N THR A 331 -6.35 32.51 3.73
CA THR A 331 -7.60 31.95 3.20
C THR A 331 -7.33 31.32 1.83
N SER A 332 -7.84 30.12 1.60
CA SER A 332 -7.55 29.34 0.40
C SER A 332 -8.81 28.96 -0.36
N LYS A 333 -8.80 29.20 -1.68
CA LYS A 333 -9.88 28.75 -2.58
C LYS A 333 -10.03 27.22 -2.64
N LEU A 334 -9.01 26.46 -2.21
CA LEU A 334 -9.07 25.00 -2.16
C LEU A 334 -10.16 24.49 -1.22
N ILE A 335 -10.35 25.18 -0.09
CA ILE A 335 -11.28 24.76 0.96
C ILE A 335 -12.33 25.81 1.30
N SER A 336 -12.29 26.99 0.65
CA SER A 336 -13.11 28.16 1.03
C SER A 336 -12.99 28.49 2.52
N GLY A 337 -11.76 28.50 3.04
CA GLY A 337 -11.51 28.62 4.47
C GLY A 337 -10.05 28.93 4.78
N GLN A 338 -9.76 29.04 6.07
CA GLN A 338 -8.41 29.33 6.56
C GLN A 338 -7.54 28.07 6.57
N ILE A 339 -6.28 28.23 6.22
CA ILE A 339 -5.24 27.19 6.32
C ILE A 339 -3.99 27.79 6.96
N ARG A 340 -3.21 26.94 7.64
CA ARG A 340 -1.84 27.28 8.00
C ARG A 340 -0.92 26.93 6.84
N VAL A 341 -0.15 27.91 6.37
CA VAL A 341 0.86 27.73 5.34
C VAL A 341 2.23 27.66 5.99
N VAL A 342 3.06 26.73 5.54
CA VAL A 342 4.46 26.58 5.95
C VAL A 342 5.33 26.58 4.70
N LEU A 343 6.22 27.56 4.57
CA LEU A 343 7.29 27.57 3.58
C LEU A 343 8.52 26.93 4.22
N LEU A 344 8.99 25.82 3.67
CA LEU A 344 10.21 25.14 4.12
C LEU A 344 11.34 25.41 3.12
N ARG A 345 12.52 25.80 3.62
CA ARG A 345 13.74 25.95 2.83
C ARG A 345 14.69 24.78 3.09
N TYR A 346 15.17 24.18 2.00
CA TYR A 346 16.14 23.10 2.00
C TYR A 346 17.59 23.65 1.98
N GLU A 347 18.56 22.76 2.21
CA GLU A 347 19.98 23.12 2.27
C GLU A 347 20.51 23.66 0.94
N ASP A 348 20.00 23.14 -0.18
CA ASP A 348 20.30 23.60 -1.54
C ASP A 348 19.71 24.99 -1.87
N GLY A 349 19.07 25.65 -0.90
CA GLY A 349 18.39 26.94 -1.06
C GLY A 349 17.02 26.84 -1.74
N SER A 350 16.62 25.66 -2.22
CA SER A 350 15.29 25.44 -2.76
C SER A 350 14.24 25.52 -1.65
N TRP A 351 12.98 25.72 -2.02
CA TRP A 351 11.89 25.80 -1.05
C TRP A 351 10.61 25.13 -1.56
N ALA A 352 9.83 24.61 -0.62
CA ALA A 352 8.53 24.01 -0.86
C ALA A 352 7.47 24.60 0.07
N PRO A 353 6.28 24.96 -0.45
CA PRO A 353 5.14 25.33 0.38
C PRO A 353 4.32 24.09 0.75
N TYR A 354 3.96 24.00 2.02
CA TYR A 354 3.04 23.03 2.59
C TYR A 354 1.87 23.75 3.24
N PHE A 355 0.77 23.04 3.44
CA PHE A 355 -0.35 23.55 4.22
C PHE A 355 -0.94 22.49 5.14
N CYS A 356 -1.58 22.98 6.20
CA CYS A 356 -2.47 22.21 7.06
C CYS A 356 -3.83 22.91 7.13
N THR A 357 -4.90 22.12 7.10
CA THR A 357 -6.26 22.64 7.24
C THR A 357 -6.63 22.98 8.68
N ASP A 358 -5.91 22.42 9.65
CA ASP A 358 -5.99 22.85 11.05
C ASP A 358 -5.09 24.07 11.24
N VAL A 359 -5.71 25.22 11.55
CA VAL A 359 -5.04 26.49 11.77
C VAL A 359 -4.36 26.59 13.13
N SER A 360 -4.60 25.64 14.04
CA SER A 360 -3.94 25.57 15.35
C SER A 360 -2.66 24.71 15.30
N ALA A 361 -2.52 23.85 14.29
CA ALA A 361 -1.38 22.95 14.13
C ALA A 361 -0.03 23.68 14.24
N SER A 362 0.90 23.07 14.97
CA SER A 362 2.28 23.54 15.09
C SER A 362 3.03 23.32 13.78
N VAL A 363 4.08 24.10 13.55
CA VAL A 363 4.92 23.89 12.35
C VAL A 363 5.63 22.55 12.41
N GLU A 364 6.08 22.15 13.59
CA GLU A 364 6.74 20.85 13.80
C GLU A 364 5.83 19.70 13.37
N ASP A 365 4.57 19.68 13.82
CA ASP A 365 3.61 18.63 13.49
C ASP A 365 3.37 18.53 11.98
N ILE A 366 3.26 19.68 11.30
CA ILE A 366 3.07 19.73 9.85
C ILE A 366 4.30 19.14 9.14
N LEU A 367 5.51 19.48 9.59
CA LEU A 367 6.74 19.00 8.96
C LEU A 367 7.01 17.51 9.24
N VAL A 368 6.73 17.04 10.46
CA VAL A 368 6.77 15.61 10.82
C VAL A 368 5.77 14.82 9.95
N ALA A 369 4.54 15.32 9.81
CA ALA A 369 3.53 14.70 8.95
C ALA A 369 3.98 14.64 7.48
N VAL A 370 4.52 15.74 6.94
CA VAL A 370 5.09 15.78 5.58
C VAL A 370 6.23 14.76 5.40
N GLY A 371 7.11 14.64 6.39
CA GLY A 371 8.19 13.65 6.41
C GLY A 371 7.66 12.21 6.41
N ALA A 372 6.64 11.94 7.23
CA ALA A 372 6.01 10.64 7.38
C ALA A 372 5.38 10.10 6.08
N ARG A 373 4.91 10.99 5.19
CA ARG A 373 4.32 10.62 3.89
C ARG A 373 5.21 9.68 3.08
N TRP A 374 6.53 9.84 3.17
CA TRP A 374 7.49 9.02 2.43
C TRP A 374 7.38 7.51 2.73
N GLY A 375 6.90 7.14 3.91
CA GLY A 375 6.69 5.73 4.26
C GLY A 375 5.81 4.98 3.26
N ILE A 376 4.84 5.66 2.60
CA ILE A 376 3.99 5.01 1.59
C ILE A 376 4.75 4.67 0.30
N GLU A 377 5.75 5.47 -0.07
CA GLU A 377 6.61 5.22 -1.22
C GLU A 377 7.55 4.04 -0.96
N GLU A 378 8.14 3.98 0.24
CA GLU A 378 8.95 2.83 0.69
C GLU A 378 8.13 1.52 0.72
N HIS A 379 6.88 1.64 1.16
CA HIS A 379 5.93 0.54 1.13
C HIS A 379 5.67 0.04 -0.30
N PHE A 380 5.40 0.93 -1.26
CA PHE A 380 5.17 0.52 -2.65
C PHE A 380 6.38 -0.17 -3.28
N ALA A 381 7.59 0.32 -3.00
CA ALA A 381 8.82 -0.34 -3.42
C ALA A 381 8.89 -1.76 -2.85
N SER A 382 8.73 -1.89 -1.53
CA SER A 382 8.77 -3.17 -0.82
C SER A 382 7.73 -4.17 -1.32
N VAL A 383 6.48 -3.73 -1.55
CA VAL A 383 5.41 -4.62 -2.00
C VAL A 383 5.59 -5.09 -3.43
N LYS A 384 6.14 -4.26 -4.31
CA LYS A 384 6.46 -4.66 -5.69
C LYS A 384 7.66 -5.59 -5.75
N GLU A 385 8.69 -5.34 -4.95
CA GLU A 385 9.93 -6.11 -4.95
C GLU A 385 9.80 -7.44 -4.21
N ILE A 386 9.33 -7.40 -2.96
CA ILE A 386 9.35 -8.55 -2.03
C ILE A 386 8.17 -9.49 -2.29
N TRP A 387 6.98 -8.93 -2.52
CA TRP A 387 5.76 -9.70 -2.74
C TRP A 387 5.39 -9.84 -4.21
N GLY A 388 6.06 -9.11 -5.10
CA GLY A 388 5.80 -9.15 -6.53
C GLY A 388 4.42 -8.62 -6.90
N ALA A 389 3.92 -7.58 -6.23
CA ALA A 389 2.62 -7.02 -6.57
C ALA A 389 2.55 -6.59 -8.04
N GLY A 390 1.55 -7.11 -8.77
CA GLY A 390 1.41 -6.98 -10.23
C GLY A 390 1.91 -8.20 -11.02
N GLN A 391 2.60 -9.14 -10.38
CA GLN A 391 3.12 -10.36 -11.01
C GLN A 391 2.13 -11.54 -11.00
N GLN A 392 0.98 -11.44 -10.34
CA GLN A 392 0.08 -12.57 -10.03
C GLN A 392 -0.54 -13.27 -11.25
N GLN A 393 -0.41 -12.69 -12.43
CA GLN A 393 -0.83 -13.27 -13.71
C GLN A 393 -2.32 -13.56 -13.89
N VAL A 394 -3.19 -12.91 -13.12
CA VAL A 394 -4.64 -13.04 -13.23
C VAL A 394 -5.24 -12.07 -14.27
N ARG A 395 -6.41 -12.42 -14.82
CA ARG A 395 -7.12 -11.66 -15.86
C ARG A 395 -8.37 -10.95 -15.34
N ASN A 396 -9.06 -11.58 -14.40
CA ASN A 396 -10.30 -11.08 -13.82
C ASN A 396 -10.02 -9.86 -12.93
N VAL A 397 -10.84 -8.81 -13.02
CA VAL A 397 -10.65 -7.57 -12.25
C VAL A 397 -10.68 -7.80 -10.74
N MET A 398 -11.60 -8.64 -10.25
CA MET A 398 -11.71 -8.96 -8.82
C MET A 398 -10.55 -9.81 -8.32
N SER A 399 -10.05 -10.75 -9.13
CA SER A 399 -8.81 -11.45 -8.80
C SER A 399 -7.62 -10.47 -8.71
N ASN A 400 -7.51 -9.48 -9.61
CA ASN A 400 -6.45 -8.47 -9.53
C ASN A 400 -6.57 -7.66 -8.24
N ILE A 401 -7.78 -7.18 -7.90
CA ILE A 401 -8.05 -6.44 -6.65
C ILE A 401 -7.68 -7.28 -5.43
N GLY A 402 -8.10 -8.55 -5.41
CA GLY A 402 -7.80 -9.45 -4.31
C GLY A 402 -6.31 -9.73 -4.18
N CYS A 403 -5.60 -9.96 -5.29
CA CYS A 403 -4.15 -10.17 -5.30
C CYS A 403 -3.39 -8.94 -4.80
N TRP A 404 -3.74 -7.73 -5.28
CA TRP A 404 -3.08 -6.50 -4.84
C TRP A 404 -3.26 -6.27 -3.34
N ASN A 405 -4.50 -6.35 -2.85
CA ASN A 405 -4.79 -6.16 -1.44
C ASN A 405 -4.14 -7.25 -0.57
N LEU A 406 -4.09 -8.52 -1.01
CA LEU A 406 -3.35 -9.55 -0.28
C LEU A 406 -1.86 -9.24 -0.11
N ASN A 407 -1.20 -8.72 -1.14
CA ASN A 407 0.21 -8.32 -1.03
C ASN A 407 0.39 -7.16 -0.04
N GLY A 408 -0.50 -6.15 -0.08
CA GLY A 408 -0.50 -5.05 0.88
C GLY A 408 -0.77 -5.53 2.31
N TRP A 409 -1.81 -6.33 2.52
CA TRP A 409 -2.14 -6.86 3.85
C TRP A 409 -1.04 -7.75 4.39
N LEU A 410 -0.42 -8.59 3.57
CA LEU A 410 0.68 -9.43 4.04
C LEU A 410 1.88 -8.60 4.47
N TYR A 411 2.15 -7.47 3.79
CA TYR A 411 3.11 -6.48 4.28
C TYR A 411 2.73 -6.00 5.68
N THR A 412 1.50 -5.50 5.86
CA THR A 412 1.01 -5.02 7.16
C THR A 412 1.09 -6.10 8.24
N LEU A 413 0.65 -7.32 7.94
CA LEU A 413 0.63 -8.42 8.89
C LEU A 413 2.05 -8.83 9.33
N VAL A 414 3.01 -8.86 8.41
CA VAL A 414 4.42 -9.15 8.74
C VAL A 414 5.02 -8.04 9.62
N GLU A 415 4.72 -6.77 9.32
CA GLU A 415 5.17 -5.64 10.13
C GLU A 415 4.60 -5.70 11.55
N ILE A 416 3.29 -5.85 11.72
CA ILE A 416 2.68 -5.89 13.06
C ILE A 416 3.07 -7.15 13.85
N CYS A 417 3.28 -8.30 13.20
CA CYS A 417 3.76 -9.52 13.87
C CYS A 417 5.21 -9.42 14.33
N SER A 418 5.96 -8.45 13.80
CA SER A 418 7.38 -8.22 14.11
C SER A 418 7.60 -6.92 14.87
N TRP A 419 6.52 -6.24 15.30
CA TRP A 419 6.57 -4.89 15.85
C TRP A 419 7.39 -4.82 17.14
N ASP A 420 7.08 -5.69 18.10
CA ASP A 420 7.73 -5.69 19.42
C ASP A 420 9.00 -6.58 19.47
N GLN A 421 9.47 -7.10 18.33
CA GLN A 421 10.64 -7.97 18.31
C GLN A 421 11.94 -7.18 18.29
N ALA A 422 12.93 -7.66 19.06
CA ALA A 422 14.25 -7.03 19.07
C ALA A 422 14.92 -7.18 17.69
N LYS A 423 15.79 -6.22 17.34
CA LYS A 423 16.55 -6.24 16.08
C LYS A 423 17.36 -7.54 15.91
N SER A 424 17.94 -8.04 17.00
CA SER A 424 18.70 -9.30 17.05
C SER A 424 17.87 -10.53 16.68
N ASP A 425 16.56 -10.49 16.94
CA ASP A 425 15.65 -11.62 16.65
C ASP A 425 15.18 -11.60 15.18
N LEU A 426 15.26 -10.45 14.53
CA LEU A 426 14.77 -10.22 13.18
C LEU A 426 15.86 -10.38 12.12
N VAL A 427 17.10 -10.04 12.46
CA VAL A 427 18.21 -10.05 11.50
C VAL A 427 19.49 -10.56 12.15
N ASP A 428 20.11 -11.53 11.49
CA ASP A 428 21.52 -11.84 11.65
C ASP A 428 22.26 -11.34 10.41
N ARG A 429 23.31 -10.54 10.62
CA ARG A 429 24.16 -9.94 9.57
C ARG A 429 25.61 -10.40 9.65
N SER A 430 25.91 -11.40 10.47
CA SER A 430 27.26 -11.93 10.64
C SER A 430 27.89 -12.41 9.31
N ASP A 431 27.06 -12.81 8.34
CA ASP A 431 27.46 -13.25 7.01
C ASP A 431 27.54 -12.14 5.94
N ARG A 432 27.31 -10.87 6.31
CA ARG A 432 27.27 -9.71 5.39
C ARG A 432 28.22 -8.61 5.86
N SER A 433 29.52 -8.87 5.76
CA SER A 433 30.57 -7.92 6.18
C SER A 433 30.54 -6.57 5.46
N TRP A 434 29.90 -6.49 4.29
CA TRP A 434 29.71 -5.25 3.53
C TRP A 434 28.45 -4.46 3.90
N ASP A 435 27.57 -5.02 4.74
CA ASP A 435 26.31 -4.38 5.13
C ASP A 435 26.48 -3.63 6.47
N ASN A 436 25.69 -2.57 6.67
CA ASN A 436 25.74 -1.81 7.91
C ASN A 436 25.03 -2.61 9.03
N ALA A 437 25.78 -2.96 10.08
CA ALA A 437 25.27 -3.67 11.25
C ALA A 437 24.17 -2.86 11.97
N GLU A 438 24.23 -1.53 11.93
CA GLU A 438 23.27 -0.63 12.58
C GLU A 438 21.97 -0.39 11.80
N ARG A 439 21.92 -0.80 10.54
CA ARG A 439 20.74 -0.60 9.69
C ARG A 439 19.50 -1.27 10.26
N ARG A 440 18.36 -0.56 10.18
CA ARG A 440 17.04 -1.09 10.56
C ARG A 440 16.72 -2.40 9.80
N PRO A 441 16.04 -3.38 10.43
CA PRO A 441 15.55 -4.56 9.75
C PRO A 441 14.70 -4.19 8.52
N SER A 442 15.00 -4.79 7.37
CA SER A 442 14.17 -4.59 6.18
C SER A 442 12.88 -5.41 6.29
N HIS A 443 11.87 -5.03 5.51
CA HIS A 443 10.66 -5.84 5.39
C HIS A 443 10.98 -7.28 4.93
N ALA A 444 11.99 -7.45 4.07
CA ALA A 444 12.43 -8.75 3.59
C ALA A 444 13.03 -9.60 4.73
N ASP A 445 13.76 -8.98 5.66
CA ASP A 445 14.31 -9.71 6.82
C ASP A 445 13.21 -10.19 7.75
N ARG A 446 12.21 -9.34 8.06
CA ARG A 446 11.02 -9.71 8.84
C ARG A 446 10.24 -10.86 8.20
N ARG A 447 10.00 -10.78 6.89
CA ARG A 447 9.37 -11.86 6.11
C ARG A 447 10.19 -13.15 6.22
N ARG A 448 11.50 -13.07 6.00
CA ARG A 448 12.41 -14.21 6.02
C ARG A 448 12.41 -14.88 7.39
N LYS A 449 12.45 -14.11 8.48
CA LYS A 449 12.36 -14.62 9.85
C LYS A 449 11.11 -15.48 10.05
N ILE A 450 9.94 -14.99 9.64
CA ILE A 450 8.68 -15.74 9.74
C ILE A 450 8.71 -17.01 8.86
N ALA A 451 9.22 -16.91 7.63
CA ALA A 451 9.34 -18.07 6.74
C ALA A 451 10.29 -19.15 7.31
N ARG A 452 11.41 -18.75 7.91
CA ARG A 452 12.34 -19.67 8.59
C ARG A 452 11.66 -20.38 9.76
N GLU A 453 10.91 -19.67 10.60
CA GLU A 453 10.15 -20.27 11.70
C GLU A 453 9.09 -21.26 11.19
N MET A 454 8.39 -20.92 10.10
CA MET A 454 7.43 -21.81 9.46
C MET A 454 8.05 -23.10 8.94
N LEU A 455 9.25 -23.04 8.35
CA LEU A 455 9.96 -24.22 7.88
C LEU A 455 10.54 -25.04 9.04
N ARG A 456 11.11 -24.37 10.04
CA ARG A 456 11.83 -25.00 11.15
C ARG A 456 10.91 -25.78 12.10
N LYS A 457 9.80 -25.18 12.53
CA LYS A 457 8.93 -25.77 13.57
C LYS A 457 8.37 -27.15 13.21
N PRO A 458 7.78 -27.38 12.02
CA PRO A 458 7.27 -28.70 11.65
C PRO A 458 8.37 -29.75 11.53
N ILE A 459 9.56 -29.37 11.04
CA ILE A 459 10.69 -30.30 10.88
C ILE A 459 11.20 -30.74 12.24
N LEU A 460 11.37 -29.81 13.18
CA LEU A 460 11.80 -30.14 14.55
C LEU A 460 10.75 -30.97 15.30
N ALA A 461 9.45 -30.67 15.11
CA ALA A 461 8.37 -31.43 15.73
C ALA A 461 8.28 -32.86 15.21
N ALA A 462 8.66 -33.10 13.95
CA ALA A 462 8.70 -34.43 13.34
C ALA A 462 10.03 -35.18 13.56
N LEU A 463 11.03 -34.53 14.17
CA LEU A 463 12.37 -35.10 14.33
C LEU A 463 12.39 -36.13 15.47
N PRO A 464 12.80 -37.39 15.21
CA PRO A 464 12.98 -38.37 16.28
C PRO A 464 14.04 -37.92 17.30
N ALA A 465 13.84 -38.24 18.58
CA ALA A 465 14.73 -37.82 19.66
C ALA A 465 16.21 -38.19 19.41
N ALA A 466 16.47 -39.36 18.81
CA ALA A 466 17.82 -39.84 18.48
C ALA A 466 18.58 -38.94 17.48
N LEU A 467 17.85 -38.21 16.62
CA LEU A 467 18.39 -37.30 15.60
C LEU A 467 18.43 -35.84 16.05
N ASN A 468 17.93 -35.53 17.26
CA ASN A 468 17.88 -34.20 17.85
C ASN A 468 19.25 -33.72 18.38
N ARG A 469 20.31 -33.87 17.56
CA ARG A 469 21.68 -33.48 17.88
C ARG A 469 22.00 -32.08 17.34
N THR A 470 22.91 -31.36 17.98
CA THR A 470 23.34 -30.01 17.58
C THR A 470 23.79 -29.94 16.12
N LYS A 471 24.52 -30.96 15.64
CA LYS A 471 24.96 -31.06 14.24
C LYS A 471 23.79 -31.08 13.25
N PHE A 472 22.72 -31.82 13.54
CA PHE A 472 21.54 -31.86 12.67
C PHE A 472 20.81 -30.52 12.67
N LYS A 473 20.65 -29.88 13.84
CA LYS A 473 20.04 -28.54 13.94
C LYS A 473 20.81 -27.51 13.11
N SER A 474 22.14 -27.52 13.17
CA SER A 474 22.98 -26.62 12.37
C SER A 474 22.84 -26.88 10.86
N LEU A 475 22.85 -28.14 10.42
CA LEU A 475 22.62 -28.48 9.01
C LEU A 475 21.21 -28.08 8.54
N LEU A 476 20.19 -28.29 9.38
CA LEU A 476 18.83 -27.86 9.10
C LEU A 476 18.74 -26.34 8.93
N ASP A 477 19.42 -25.59 9.79
CA ASP A 477 19.45 -24.12 9.73
C ASP A 477 20.10 -23.62 8.44
N HIS A 478 21.19 -24.25 7.99
CA HIS A 478 21.80 -23.93 6.69
C HIS A 478 20.84 -24.20 5.51
N VAL A 479 20.14 -25.34 5.50
CA VAL A 479 19.18 -25.66 4.43
C VAL A 479 18.00 -24.68 4.43
N ILE A 480 17.49 -24.33 5.62
CA ILE A 480 16.40 -23.35 5.77
C ILE A 480 16.85 -21.96 5.32
N GLN A 481 18.09 -21.56 5.58
CA GLN A 481 18.65 -20.27 5.13
C GLN A 481 18.72 -20.16 3.60
N LEU A 482 18.94 -21.27 2.90
CA LEU A 482 18.89 -21.32 1.43
C LEU A 482 17.47 -21.28 0.87
N ALA A 483 16.47 -21.72 1.65
CA ALA A 483 15.09 -21.86 1.20
C ALA A 483 14.17 -20.65 1.50
N ALA A 484 14.58 -19.74 2.39
CA ALA A 484 13.78 -18.61 2.90
C ALA A 484 14.41 -17.24 2.60
#